data_AF-Q3BVZ2-F1
#
_entry.id   AF-Q3BVZ2-F1
#
_cell.length_a   1.000
_cell.length_b   1.000
_cell.length_c   1.000
_cell.angle_alpha   90.00
_cell.angle_beta   90.00
_cell.angle_gamma   90.00
#
_symmetry.space_group_name_H-M   'P 1'
#
loop_
_entity.id
_entity.type
_entity.pdbx_description
1 polymer ?
#
loop_
_entity_poly.entity_id
_entity_poly.type
_entity_poly.pdbx_seq_one_letter_code
_entity_poly.pdbx_strand_id
1 'polypeptide(L)' 'MGRALTTAYVSAASAADAPPPAPYPVQRGLTAPMRQAAARDNRLDAMQAWAGQSAWMAPAQPAAHVVTQWWEQAQALLCR' A
#
# COMPACT_ATOMS: atom_id res chain seq x y z
N MET A 1 -11.27 -2.69 4.15
CA MET A 1 -10.13 -1.97 3.52
C MET A 1 -9.27 -2.99 2.78
N GLY A 2 -8.58 -2.61 1.70
CA GLY A 2 -7.48 -3.43 1.16
C GLY A 2 -6.31 -3.51 2.15
N ARG A 3 -5.30 -4.34 1.87
CA ARG A 3 -4.10 -4.42 2.71
C ARG A 3 -3.22 -3.19 2.51
N ALA A 4 -2.89 -2.49 3.61
CA ALA A 4 -2.09 -1.28 3.62
C ALA A 4 -1.06 -1.31 4.76
N LEU A 5 -0.09 -0.39 4.72
CA LEU A 5 0.73 -0.07 5.88
C LEU A 5 -0.15 0.43 7.04
N THR A 6 0.22 0.10 8.28
CA THR A 6 -0.51 0.52 9.48
C THR A 6 -0.22 1.99 9.82
N THR A 7 -0.80 2.91 9.05
CA THR A 7 -0.70 4.36 9.28
C THR A 7 -1.70 4.83 10.34
N ALA A 8 -1.60 6.10 10.76
CA ALA A 8 -2.58 6.71 11.66
C ALA A 8 -4.01 6.63 11.09
N TYR A 9 -4.19 6.89 9.80
CA TYR A 9 -5.48 6.74 9.13
C TYR A 9 -6.00 5.30 9.16
N VAL A 10 -5.18 4.30 8.84
CA VAL A 10 -5.61 2.89 8.84
C VAL A 10 -5.99 2.43 10.24
N SER A 11 -5.22 2.85 11.24
CA SER A 11 -5.48 2.56 12.66
C SER A 11 -6.79 3.21 13.11
N ALA A 12 -6.99 4.50 12.82
CA ALA A 12 -8.21 5.22 13.17
C ALA A 12 -9.46 4.65 12.47
N ALA A 13 -9.35 4.27 11.19
CA ALA A 13 -10.45 3.69 10.44
C ALA A 13 -10.83 2.26 10.89
N SER A 14 -9.97 1.62 11.68
CA SER A 14 -10.17 0.26 12.20
C SER A 14 -10.36 0.24 13.73
N ALA A 15 -10.39 1.41 14.37
CA ALA A 15 -10.59 1.53 15.81
C ALA A 15 -12.00 1.09 16.21
N ALA A 16 -12.16 0.58 17.43
CA ALA A 16 -13.43 0.04 17.90
C ALA A 16 -14.55 1.10 18.02
N ASP A 17 -14.16 2.36 18.22
CA ASP A 17 -15.03 3.53 18.32
C ASP A 17 -15.21 4.25 16.97
N ALA A 18 -14.60 3.76 15.89
CA ALA A 18 -14.77 4.33 14.57
C ALA A 18 -16.22 4.15 14.08
N PRO A 19 -16.78 5.13 13.35
CA PRO A 19 -18.10 4.99 12.77
C PRO A 19 -18.13 3.81 11.76
N PRO A 20 -19.25 3.09 11.63
CA PRO A 20 -19.38 2.04 10.65
C PRO A 20 -19.04 2.54 9.24
N PRO A 21 -18.27 1.78 8.45
CA PRO A 21 -17.91 2.20 7.12
C PRO A 21 -19.16 2.31 6.23
N ALA A 22 -19.28 3.42 5.49
CA ALA A 22 -20.29 3.53 4.45
C ALA A 22 -20.09 2.43 3.36
N PRO A 23 -21.13 2.08 2.59
CA PRO A 23 -20.97 1.17 1.46
C PRO A 23 -19.96 1.67 0.43
N TYR A 24 -19.30 0.76 -0.27
CA TYR A 24 -18.46 1.12 -1.42
C TYR A 24 -19.34 1.53 -2.61
N PRO A 25 -18.99 2.58 -3.39
CA PRO A 25 -17.77 3.39 -3.33
C PRO A 25 -17.87 4.65 -2.44
N VAL A 26 -18.99 4.88 -1.75
CA VAL A 26 -19.23 6.09 -0.93
C VAL A 26 -18.13 6.28 0.11
N GLN A 27 -17.77 5.23 0.85
CA GLN A 27 -16.66 5.27 1.82
C GLN A 27 -15.34 5.77 1.21
N ARG A 28 -15.03 5.34 -0.01
CA ARG A 28 -13.80 5.76 -0.71
C ARG A 28 -13.86 7.23 -1.12
N GLY A 29 -15.05 7.71 -1.50
CA GLY A 29 -15.32 9.12 -1.81
C GLY A 29 -15.15 10.02 -0.59
N LEU A 30 -15.72 9.65 0.56
CA LEU A 30 -15.66 10.42 1.81
C LEU A 30 -14.22 10.72 2.28
N THR A 31 -13.27 9.83 1.98
CA THR A 31 -11.85 9.98 2.37
C THR A 31 -10.96 10.54 1.26
N ALA A 32 -11.49 10.78 0.06
CA ALA A 32 -10.71 11.19 -1.09
C ALA A 32 -9.98 12.54 -0.91
N PRO A 33 -10.63 13.61 -0.40
CA PRO A 33 -9.96 14.91 -0.22
C PRO A 33 -8.77 14.82 0.75
N MET A 34 -8.95 14.12 1.88
CA MET A 34 -7.90 13.89 2.87
C MET A 34 -6.71 13.13 2.25
N ARG A 35 -6.95 12.03 1.54
CA ARG A 35 -5.89 11.24 0.89
C ARG A 35 -5.18 12.00 -0.22
N GLN A 36 -5.89 12.84 -0.97
CA GLN A 36 -5.30 13.70 -2.01
C GLN A 36 -4.38 14.76 -1.40
N ALA A 37 -4.82 15.42 -0.32
CA ALA A 37 -3.96 16.36 0.41
C ALA A 37 -2.71 15.66 0.95
N ALA A 38 -2.89 14.49 1.58
CA ALA A 38 -1.79 13.68 2.09
C ALA A 38 -0.76 13.34 0.99
N ALA A 39 -1.22 12.93 -0.20
CA ALA A 39 -0.37 12.64 -1.35
C ALA A 39 0.43 13.86 -1.83
N ARG A 40 -0.22 15.03 -1.93
CA ARG A 40 0.45 16.29 -2.33
C ARG A 40 1.54 16.70 -1.34
N ASP A 41 1.26 16.54 -0.05
CA ASP A 41 2.15 16.97 1.03
C ASP A 41 3.20 15.91 1.41
N ASN A 42 3.20 14.76 0.72
CA ASN A 42 4.00 13.59 1.05
C ASN A 42 3.84 13.11 2.52
N ARG A 43 2.60 13.15 3.04
CA ARG A 43 2.27 12.78 4.43
C ARG A 43 1.66 11.39 4.54
N LEU A 44 2.51 10.39 4.81
CA LEU A 44 2.12 8.99 4.86
C LEU A 44 0.93 8.69 5.81
N ASP A 45 0.85 9.39 6.95
CA ASP A 45 -0.15 9.14 8.00
C ASP A 45 -1.60 9.16 7.52
N ALA A 46 -1.91 9.99 6.53
CA ALA A 46 -3.26 10.15 5.96
C ALA A 46 -3.37 9.60 4.53
N MET A 47 -2.31 8.98 4.01
CA MET A 47 -2.33 8.30 2.72
C MET A 47 -2.95 6.90 2.84
N GLN A 48 -3.43 6.41 1.71
CA GLN A 48 -3.77 5.00 1.53
C GLN A 48 -2.58 4.28 0.88
N ALA A 49 -1.60 3.94 1.71
CA ALA A 49 -0.37 3.26 1.30
C ALA A 49 -0.60 1.74 1.16
N TRP A 50 -1.16 1.32 0.03
CA TRP A 50 -1.33 -0.10 -0.28
C TRP A 50 0.00 -0.84 -0.32
N ALA A 51 0.09 -1.97 0.38
CA ALA A 51 1.33 -2.72 0.51
C ALA A 51 1.06 -4.21 0.78
N GLY A 52 1.87 -5.08 0.18
CA GLY A 52 1.95 -6.49 0.55
C GLY A 52 2.73 -6.69 1.87
N GLN A 53 2.74 -7.92 2.40
CA GLN A 53 3.46 -8.21 3.66
C GLN A 53 4.98 -8.07 3.52
N SER A 54 5.53 -8.36 2.33
CA SER A 54 6.96 -8.25 2.04
C SER A 54 7.37 -6.90 1.44
N ALA A 55 6.60 -5.83 1.65
CA ALA A 55 6.88 -4.52 1.06
C ALA A 55 8.26 -3.94 1.43
N TRP A 56 8.83 -4.37 2.56
CA TRP A 56 10.19 -4.02 2.98
C TRP A 56 11.28 -4.57 2.04
N MET A 57 10.97 -5.56 1.20
CA MET A 57 11.88 -6.13 0.20
C MET A 57 11.78 -5.42 -1.16
N ALA A 58 10.95 -4.39 -1.31
CA ALA A 58 10.75 -3.72 -2.58
C ALA A 58 12.03 -2.98 -3.03
N PRO A 59 12.61 -3.30 -4.21
CA PRO A 59 13.80 -2.63 -4.70
C PRO A 59 13.48 -1.24 -5.26
N ALA A 60 14.37 -0.28 -5.02
CA ALA A 60 14.34 1.05 -5.62
C ALA A 60 15.17 1.07 -6.92
N GLN A 61 14.72 0.33 -7.94
CA GLN A 61 15.44 0.13 -9.21
C GLN A 61 14.48 0.18 -10.41
N PRO A 62 14.98 0.37 -11.65
CA PRO A 62 14.15 0.27 -12.85
C PRO A 62 13.48 -1.10 -12.94
N ALA A 63 12.20 -1.11 -13.34
CA ALA A 63 11.40 -2.33 -13.42
C ALA A 63 12.06 -3.43 -14.29
N ALA A 64 12.72 -3.04 -15.39
CA ALA A 64 13.43 -3.98 -16.26
C ALA A 64 14.55 -4.74 -15.53
N HIS A 65 15.36 -4.05 -14.72
CA HIS A 65 16.44 -4.70 -13.97
C HIS A 65 15.90 -5.70 -12.95
N VAL A 66 14.82 -5.32 -12.25
CA VAL A 66 14.18 -6.16 -11.25
C VAL A 66 13.64 -7.45 -11.86
N VAL A 67 12.95 -7.35 -13.00
CA VAL A 67 12.38 -8.52 -13.70
C VAL A 67 13.47 -9.44 -14.24
N THR A 68 14.53 -8.88 -14.85
CA THR A 68 15.67 -9.67 -15.34
C THR A 68 16.36 -10.41 -14.19
N GLN A 69 16.65 -9.71 -13.09
CA GLN A 69 17.27 -10.30 -11.92
C GLN A 69 16.44 -11.46 -11.35
N TRP A 70 15.13 -11.27 -11.18
CA TRP A 70 14.25 -12.33 -10.68
C TRP A 70 14.23 -13.55 -11.60
N TRP A 71 14.27 -13.34 -12.90
CA TRP A 71 14.30 -14.43 -13.87
C TRP A 71 15.60 -15.24 -13.80
N GLU A 72 16.75 -14.56 -13.71
CA GLU A 72 18.05 -15.21 -13.52
C GLU A 72 18.10 -16.00 -12.20
N GLN A 73 17.62 -15.40 -11.11
CA GLN A 73 17.54 -16.05 -9.81
C GLN A 73 16.63 -17.29 -9.83
N ALA A 74 15.47 -17.20 -10.48
CA ALA A 74 14.55 -18.32 -10.64
C ALA A 74 15.19 -19.47 -11.44
N GLN A 75 15.86 -19.18 -12.56
CA GLN A 75 16.58 -20.19 -13.34
C GLN A 75 17.67 -20.87 -12.51
N ALA A 76 18.46 -20.11 -11.75
CA ALA A 76 19.51 -20.66 -10.89
C ALA A 76 18.97 -21.60 -9.78
N LEU A 77 17.73 -21.37 -9.32
CA LEU A 77 17.06 -22.23 -8.34
C LEU A 77 16.50 -23.52 -8.98
N LEU A 78 16.07 -23.45 -10.25
CA LEU A 78 15.42 -24.55 -10.96
C LEU A 78 16.38 -25.46 -11.73
N CYS A 79 17.56 -24.96 -12.11
CA CYS A 79 18.57 -25.73 -12.84
C CYS A 79 19.55 -26.49 -11.92
N ARG A 80 19.20 -26.68 -10.64
CA ARG A 80 19.82 -27.67 -9.75
C ARG A 80 19.14 -29.02 -9.89
#